data_AF-A0A813IFB2-F1
#
_entry.id   AF-A0A813IFB2-F1
#
_cell.length_a   1.000
_cell.length_b   1.000
_cell.length_c   1.000
_cell.angle_alpha   90.00
_cell.angle_beta   90.00
_cell.angle_gamma   90.00
#
_symmetry.space_group_name_H-M   'P 1'
#
loop_
_entity.id
_entity.type
_entity.pdbx_description
1 polymer ?
#
loop_
_entity_poly.entity_id
_entity_poly.type
_entity_poly.pdbx_seq_one_letter_code
_entity_poly.pdbx_strand_id
1 'polypeptide(L)'
;MSPSDHGIPKVAIPPEKWTKSIYSTPDSGLAKSEAGQLTGMKFDPSFFGRAYTQCVGRGLSHKECVASLPLSDAKITAPGPLADKAANAELFAAIACVSQNGGDSEKCKTRFDALAKLAGYKEEVKKSSAEKATDFCNKAGWKLLAVPVIYYGMKFIKIK
;
A
#
# COMPACT_ATOMS: atom_id res chain seq x y z
N MET A 1 -27.91 -1.08 -16.02
CA MET A 1 -27.70 0.04 -15.09
C MET A 1 -27.32 -0.54 -13.74
N SER A 2 -26.02 -0.73 -13.48
CA SER A 2 -25.54 -1.17 -12.16
C SER A 2 -24.77 -0.03 -11.53
N PRO A 3 -25.11 0.41 -10.31
CA PRO A 3 -24.37 1.45 -9.61
C PRO A 3 -23.00 0.87 -9.26
N SER A 4 -21.96 1.53 -9.75
CA SER A 4 -20.59 1.25 -9.39
C SER A 4 -20.36 1.64 -7.93
N ASP A 5 -20.44 0.64 -7.03
CA ASP A 5 -20.16 0.73 -5.61
C ASP A 5 -18.63 0.88 -5.39
N HIS A 6 -18.08 1.99 -5.85
CA HIS A 6 -16.67 2.35 -5.66
C HIS A 6 -16.47 2.92 -4.26
N GLY A 7 -15.97 2.11 -3.33
CA GLY A 7 -15.01 2.45 -2.25
C GLY A 7 -15.24 3.64 -1.29
N ILE A 8 -16.27 4.47 -1.47
CA ILE A 8 -16.55 5.63 -0.62
C ILE A 8 -17.03 5.09 0.73
N PRO A 9 -16.43 5.51 1.86
CA PRO A 9 -16.94 5.14 3.17
C PRO A 9 -18.41 5.56 3.26
N LYS A 10 -19.31 4.57 3.41
CA LYS A 10 -20.78 4.74 3.39
C LYS A 10 -21.32 5.52 4.59
N VAL A 11 -20.45 6.09 5.41
CA VAL A 11 -20.76 6.78 6.65
C VAL A 11 -19.96 8.08 6.72
N ALA A 12 -20.60 9.17 7.14
CA ALA A 12 -19.96 10.46 7.28
C ALA A 12 -18.79 10.39 8.28
N ILE A 13 -17.62 10.88 7.88
CA ILE A 13 -16.46 11.03 8.75
C ILE A 13 -16.62 12.39 9.45
N PRO A 14 -16.72 12.42 10.79
CA PRO A 14 -16.90 13.68 11.50
C PRO A 14 -15.59 14.50 11.49
N PRO A 15 -15.66 15.84 11.56
CA PRO A 15 -14.50 16.73 11.38
C PRO A 15 -13.30 16.41 12.28
N GLU A 16 -13.54 15.98 13.53
CA GLU A 16 -12.49 15.60 14.48
C GLU A 16 -11.68 14.37 14.04
N LYS A 17 -12.13 13.62 13.03
CA LYS A 17 -11.44 12.46 12.47
C LYS A 17 -10.80 12.73 11.11
N TRP A 18 -10.95 13.93 10.53
CA TRP A 18 -10.46 14.22 9.18
C TRP A 18 -8.94 14.07 9.06
N THR A 19 -8.17 14.61 10.00
CA THR A 19 -6.70 14.48 9.98
C THR A 19 -6.27 13.02 9.99
N LYS A 20 -6.91 12.19 10.81
CA LYS A 20 -6.64 10.74 10.84
C LYS A 20 -7.02 10.08 9.52
N SER A 21 -8.15 10.47 8.93
CA SER A 21 -8.62 9.89 7.67
C SER A 21 -7.69 10.17 6.49
N ILE A 22 -7.06 11.36 6.43
CA ILE A 22 -6.16 11.78 5.35
C ILE A 22 -4.91 10.88 5.29
N TYR A 23 -4.43 10.41 6.44
CA TYR A 23 -3.24 9.54 6.54
C TYR A 23 -3.61 8.06 6.71
N SER A 24 -4.81 7.67 6.31
CA SER A 24 -5.28 6.28 6.37
C SER A 24 -5.95 5.87 5.07
N THR A 25 -6.05 4.57 4.81
CA THR A 25 -6.80 4.03 3.68
C THR A 25 -8.05 3.30 4.16
N PRO A 26 -9.24 3.60 3.61
CA PRO A 26 -10.44 2.84 3.91
C PRO A 26 -10.28 1.38 3.48
N ASP A 27 -10.66 0.44 4.35
CA ASP A 27 -10.56 -0.99 4.04
C ASP A 27 -11.49 -1.45 2.91
N SER A 28 -12.55 -0.68 2.64
CA SER A 28 -13.48 -0.90 1.54
C SER A 28 -12.92 -0.55 0.16
N GLY A 29 -11.78 0.12 0.09
CA GLY A 29 -11.14 0.48 -1.18
C GLY A 29 -10.35 -0.69 -1.78
N LEU A 30 -10.63 -1.02 -3.04
CA LEU A 30 -9.82 -1.99 -3.80
C LEU A 30 -8.46 -1.39 -4.23
N ALA A 31 -8.40 -0.08 -4.41
CA ALA A 31 -7.17 0.66 -4.71
C ALA A 31 -6.72 1.42 -3.46
N LYS A 32 -5.92 0.75 -2.63
CA LYS A 32 -5.36 1.35 -1.41
C LYS A 32 -4.03 2.04 -1.72
N SER A 33 -3.84 3.25 -1.23
CA SER A 33 -2.52 3.85 -1.13
C SER A 33 -1.69 3.21 0.00
N GLU A 34 -0.37 3.31 -0.09
CA GLU A 34 0.53 2.84 0.96
C GLU A 34 0.47 3.78 2.17
N ALA A 35 -0.37 3.47 3.16
CA ALA A 35 -0.62 4.35 4.31
C ALA A 35 0.67 4.79 5.05
N GLY A 36 1.65 3.90 5.16
CA GLY A 36 2.96 4.20 5.77
C GLY A 36 3.82 5.19 4.99
N GLN A 37 3.53 5.43 3.71
CA GLN A 37 4.25 6.37 2.85
C GLN A 37 3.51 7.69 2.62
N LEU A 38 2.25 7.81 3.06
CA LEU A 38 1.43 9.02 2.84
C LEU A 38 2.07 10.28 3.42
N THR A 39 2.75 10.17 4.57
CA THR A 39 3.47 11.30 5.19
C THR A 39 4.73 11.70 4.42
N GLY A 40 5.23 10.84 3.53
CA GLY A 40 6.39 11.09 2.69
C GLY A 40 6.07 11.72 1.34
N MET A 41 4.78 11.90 1.01
CA MET A 41 4.36 12.49 -0.27
C MET A 41 4.76 13.96 -0.34
N LYS A 42 5.46 14.33 -1.41
CA LYS A 42 5.99 15.69 -1.59
C LYS A 42 5.78 16.17 -3.00
N PHE A 43 5.33 17.41 -3.10
CA PHE A 43 5.23 18.19 -4.32
C PHE A 43 5.43 19.66 -3.93
N ASP A 44 6.46 20.30 -4.46
CA ASP A 44 6.72 21.72 -4.20
C ASP A 44 6.19 22.57 -5.37
N PRO A 45 5.01 23.22 -5.24
CA PRO A 45 4.45 24.06 -6.29
C PRO A 45 5.31 25.30 -6.56
N SER A 46 6.18 25.68 -5.61
CA SER A 46 7.05 26.85 -5.70
C SER A 46 8.44 26.52 -6.24
N PHE A 47 8.75 25.27 -6.58
CA PHE A 47 10.08 24.84 -6.98
C PHE A 47 10.68 25.70 -8.11
N PHE A 48 9.98 25.78 -9.25
CA PHE A 48 10.44 26.54 -10.42
C PHE A 48 10.43 28.04 -10.16
N GLY A 49 9.41 28.55 -9.46
CA GLY A 49 9.32 29.96 -9.10
C GLY A 49 10.51 30.39 -8.23
N ARG A 50 10.84 29.59 -7.21
CA ARG A 50 11.97 29.84 -6.32
C ARG A 50 13.30 29.74 -7.06
N ALA A 51 13.49 28.73 -7.92
CA ALA A 51 14.68 28.61 -8.74
C ALA A 51 14.87 29.82 -9.67
N TYR A 52 13.78 30.29 -10.29
CA TYR A 52 13.78 31.48 -11.13
C TYR A 52 14.11 32.74 -10.34
N THR A 53 13.48 32.97 -9.19
CA THR A 53 13.76 34.14 -8.34
C THR A 53 15.20 34.15 -7.83
N GLN A 54 15.75 33.00 -7.48
CA GLN A 54 17.17 32.89 -7.11
C GLN A 54 18.09 33.22 -8.27
N CYS A 55 17.73 32.84 -9.49
CA CYS A 55 18.50 33.18 -10.68
C CYS A 55 18.47 34.69 -10.98
N VAL A 56 17.30 35.32 -10.92
CA VAL A 56 17.18 36.78 -11.08
C VAL A 56 17.93 37.53 -9.97
N GLY A 57 17.87 37.03 -8.72
CA GLY A 57 18.62 37.59 -7.59
C GLY A 57 20.13 37.49 -7.73
N ARG A 58 20.64 36.61 -8.61
CA ARG A 58 22.07 36.53 -8.99
C ARG A 58 22.43 37.51 -10.11
N GLY A 59 21.47 38.26 -10.65
CA GLY A 59 21.70 39.27 -11.70
C GLY A 59 21.63 38.73 -13.13
N LEU A 60 21.17 37.50 -13.34
CA LEU A 60 21.02 36.90 -14.67
C LEU A 60 19.76 37.41 -15.38
N SER A 61 19.79 37.45 -16.71
CA SER A 61 18.65 37.85 -17.53
C SER A 61 17.57 36.75 -17.56
N HIS A 62 16.33 37.13 -17.91
CA HIS A 62 15.22 36.19 -18.04
C HIS A 62 15.55 34.98 -18.94
N LYS A 63 16.20 35.21 -20.09
CA LYS A 63 16.55 34.15 -21.04
C LYS A 63 17.56 33.17 -20.46
N GLU A 64 18.57 33.66 -19.74
CA GLU A 64 19.56 32.83 -19.06
C GLU A 64 18.93 32.06 -17.90
N CYS A 65 18.01 32.69 -17.16
CA CYS A 65 17.33 32.04 -16.06
C CYS A 65 16.46 30.88 -16.50
N VAL A 66 15.62 31.06 -17.53
CA VAL A 66 14.79 29.99 -18.07
C VAL A 66 15.64 28.84 -18.60
N ALA A 67 16.77 29.13 -19.25
CA ALA A 67 17.70 28.10 -19.73
C ALA A 67 18.41 27.36 -18.59
N SER A 68 18.63 28.01 -17.45
CA SER A 68 19.29 27.44 -16.27
C SER A 68 18.38 26.67 -15.32
N LEU A 69 17.05 26.70 -15.55
CA LEU A 69 16.12 26.04 -14.65
C LEU A 69 16.37 24.51 -14.66
N PRO A 70 16.37 23.87 -13.48
CA PRO A 70 16.48 22.42 -13.41
C PRO A 70 15.30 21.75 -14.13
N LEU A 71 15.55 20.61 -14.76
CA LEU A 71 14.53 19.88 -15.54
C LEU A 71 13.39 19.32 -14.67
N SER A 72 13.66 19.04 -13.39
CA SER A 72 12.68 18.52 -12.45
C SER A 72 13.08 18.78 -11.01
N ASP A 73 12.10 18.73 -10.11
CA ASP A 73 12.34 18.69 -8.67
C ASP A 73 12.81 17.27 -8.28
N ALA A 74 13.93 17.18 -7.58
CA ALA A 74 14.45 15.92 -7.04
C ALA A 74 13.75 15.51 -5.73
N LYS A 75 13.04 16.43 -5.06
CA LYS A 75 12.36 16.20 -3.77
C LYS A 75 10.90 15.78 -3.95
N ILE A 76 10.65 14.87 -4.88
CA ILE A 76 9.33 14.32 -5.17
C ILE A 76 9.07 13.03 -4.37
N THR A 77 7.81 12.62 -4.32
CA THR A 77 7.41 11.31 -3.77
C THR A 77 8.19 10.18 -4.45
N ALA A 78 8.71 9.25 -3.65
CA ALA A 78 9.47 8.11 -4.16
C ALA A 78 8.62 7.27 -5.13
N PRO A 79 9.23 6.74 -6.21
CA PRO A 79 8.52 5.89 -7.14
C PRO A 79 8.13 4.57 -6.48
N GLY A 80 6.96 4.04 -6.86
CA GLY A 80 6.46 2.77 -6.32
C GLY A 80 7.25 1.54 -6.82
N PRO A 81 6.95 0.34 -6.28
CA PRO A 81 7.70 -0.89 -6.56
C PRO A 81 7.67 -1.34 -8.03
N LEU A 82 6.70 -0.84 -8.82
CA LEU A 82 6.62 -1.14 -10.25
C LEU A 82 7.48 -0.23 -11.13
N ALA A 83 8.16 0.76 -10.56
CA ALA A 83 9.07 1.63 -11.31
C ALA A 83 10.41 0.96 -11.63
N ASP A 84 10.71 -0.19 -11.03
CA ASP A 84 11.92 -0.96 -11.33
C ASP A 84 11.91 -1.53 -12.75
N LYS A 85 13.09 -1.62 -13.38
CA LYS A 85 13.24 -2.08 -14.78
C LYS A 85 12.64 -3.47 -15.05
N ALA A 86 12.71 -4.37 -14.07
CA ALA A 86 12.13 -5.71 -14.17
C ALA A 86 10.59 -5.67 -14.15
N ALA A 87 9.99 -4.80 -13.34
CA ALA A 87 8.55 -4.59 -13.29
C ALA A 87 8.02 -3.86 -14.53
N ASN A 88 8.83 -2.99 -15.14
CA ASN A 88 8.47 -2.31 -16.39
C ASN A 88 8.21 -3.28 -17.54
N ALA A 89 8.97 -4.37 -17.68
CA ALA A 89 8.77 -5.33 -18.77
C ALA A 89 7.40 -6.04 -18.67
N GLU A 90 7.04 -6.51 -17.47
CA GLU A 90 5.72 -7.11 -17.24
C GLU A 90 4.60 -6.07 -17.30
N LEU A 91 4.86 -4.82 -16.92
CA LEU A 91 3.91 -3.72 -17.06
C LEU A 91 3.60 -3.43 -18.53
N PHE A 92 4.62 -3.34 -19.39
CA PHE A 92 4.43 -3.19 -20.83
C PHE A 92 3.70 -4.39 -21.44
N ALA A 93 4.02 -5.61 -21.01
CA ALA A 93 3.32 -6.82 -21.48
C ALA A 93 1.83 -6.83 -21.07
N ALA A 94 1.52 -6.37 -19.86
CA ALA A 94 0.13 -6.21 -19.40
C ALA A 94 -0.60 -5.14 -20.21
N ILE A 95 0.02 -3.97 -20.43
CA ILE A 95 -0.55 -2.89 -21.25
C ILE A 95 -0.82 -3.37 -22.68
N ALA A 96 0.13 -4.09 -23.29
CA ALA A 96 -0.03 -4.65 -24.62
C ALA A 96 -1.20 -5.66 -24.67
N CYS A 97 -1.31 -6.54 -23.67
CA CYS A 97 -2.41 -7.49 -23.58
C CYS A 97 -3.78 -6.78 -23.48
N VAL A 98 -3.90 -5.76 -22.62
CA VAL A 98 -5.14 -5.00 -22.45
C VAL A 98 -5.49 -4.26 -23.74
N SER A 99 -4.50 -3.66 -24.40
CA SER A 99 -4.68 -2.95 -25.67
C SER A 99 -5.14 -3.88 -26.79
N GLN A 100 -4.62 -5.11 -26.85
CA GLN A 100 -4.98 -6.10 -27.87
C GLN A 100 -6.34 -6.74 -27.62
N ASN A 101 -6.73 -6.88 -26.36
CA ASN A 101 -8.00 -7.51 -25.96
C ASN A 101 -9.13 -6.50 -25.69
N GLY A 102 -8.99 -5.25 -26.14
CA GLY A 102 -10.04 -4.24 -26.05
C GLY A 102 -10.45 -3.86 -24.62
N GLY A 103 -9.54 -3.96 -23.65
CA GLY A 103 -9.83 -3.66 -22.25
C GLY A 103 -10.27 -4.86 -21.41
N ASP A 104 -10.35 -6.06 -22.00
CA ASP A 104 -10.79 -7.27 -21.29
C ASP A 104 -9.73 -7.78 -20.30
N SER A 105 -9.92 -7.44 -19.02
CA SER A 105 -8.99 -7.76 -17.94
C SER A 105 -8.87 -9.26 -17.64
N GLU A 106 -9.88 -10.07 -17.97
CA GLU A 106 -9.86 -11.51 -17.67
C GLU A 106 -8.88 -12.26 -18.57
N LYS A 107 -8.78 -11.85 -19.84
CA LYS A 107 -7.82 -12.41 -20.81
C LYS A 107 -6.37 -12.09 -20.47
N CYS A 108 -6.14 -11.07 -19.65
CA CYS A 108 -4.82 -10.61 -19.23
C CYS A 108 -4.51 -10.92 -17.76
N LYS A 109 -5.34 -11.74 -17.11
CA LYS A 109 -5.22 -12.06 -15.68
C LYS A 109 -3.84 -12.57 -15.28
N THR A 110 -3.22 -13.40 -16.11
CA THR A 110 -1.86 -13.92 -15.86
C THR A 110 -0.80 -12.83 -15.77
N ARG A 111 -0.94 -11.75 -16.55
CA ARG A 111 -0.05 -10.58 -16.51
C ARG A 111 -0.30 -9.73 -15.27
N PHE A 112 -1.57 -9.57 -14.88
CA PHE A 112 -1.93 -8.88 -13.64
C PHE A 112 -1.46 -9.64 -12.38
N ASP A 113 -1.55 -10.98 -12.36
CA ASP A 113 -1.05 -11.80 -11.26
C ASP A 113 0.48 -11.72 -11.14
N ALA A 114 1.20 -11.65 -12.26
CA ALA A 114 2.64 -11.46 -12.28
C ALA A 114 3.02 -10.06 -11.75
N LEU A 115 2.31 -9.02 -12.18
CA LEU A 115 2.48 -7.66 -11.67
C LEU A 115 2.16 -7.53 -10.18
N ALA A 116 1.11 -8.19 -9.70
CA ALA A 116 0.76 -8.21 -8.28
C ALA A 116 1.90 -8.79 -7.45
N LYS A 117 2.50 -9.91 -7.87
CA LYS A 117 3.67 -10.49 -7.20
C LYS A 117 4.87 -9.54 -7.18
N LEU A 118 5.16 -8.87 -8.31
CA LEU A 118 6.25 -7.90 -8.41
C LEU A 118 6.02 -6.64 -7.57
N ALA A 119 4.77 -6.23 -7.42
CA ALA A 119 4.37 -5.13 -6.52
C ALA A 119 4.44 -5.52 -5.02
N GLY A 120 4.85 -6.76 -4.69
CA GLY A 120 4.89 -7.24 -3.31
C GLY A 120 3.52 -7.56 -2.71
N TYR A 121 2.50 -7.71 -3.56
CA TYR A 121 1.17 -8.14 -3.13
C TYR A 121 1.26 -9.57 -2.62
N LYS A 122 1.29 -9.73 -1.28
CA LYS A 122 0.97 -11.01 -0.65
C LYS A 122 -0.54 -11.13 -0.72
N GLU A 123 -1.05 -12.16 -1.39
CA GLU A 123 -2.46 -12.52 -1.25
C GLU A 123 -2.77 -12.52 0.24
N GLU A 124 -3.70 -11.67 0.67
CA GLU A 124 -4.32 -11.85 1.97
C GLU A 124 -4.98 -13.22 1.90
N VAL A 125 -4.28 -14.24 2.42
CA VAL A 125 -4.87 -15.51 2.78
C VAL A 125 -6.03 -15.11 3.67
N LYS A 126 -7.26 -15.15 3.12
CA LYS A 126 -8.46 -15.23 3.93
C LYS A 126 -8.22 -16.44 4.81
N LYS A 127 -7.69 -16.23 6.02
CA LYS A 127 -7.51 -17.27 7.02
C LYS A 127 -8.86 -17.95 7.15
N SER A 128 -8.99 -19.10 6.52
CA SER A 128 -10.20 -19.89 6.61
C SER A 128 -10.35 -20.25 8.09
N SER A 129 -11.57 -20.50 8.54
CA SER A 129 -11.85 -20.83 9.94
C SER A 129 -10.96 -21.96 10.49
N ALA A 130 -10.41 -22.82 9.62
CA ALA A 130 -9.45 -23.85 9.96
C ALA A 130 -8.07 -23.30 10.41
N GLU A 131 -7.60 -22.20 9.82
CA GLU A 131 -6.29 -21.59 10.12
C GLU A 131 -6.34 -20.75 11.40
N LYS A 132 -7.51 -20.18 11.74
CA LYS A 132 -7.75 -19.58 13.06
C LYS A 132 -7.83 -20.64 14.17
N ALA A 133 -8.35 -21.82 13.86
CA ALA A 133 -8.42 -22.94 14.80
C ALA A 133 -7.03 -23.56 15.06
N THR A 134 -6.18 -23.68 14.04
CA THR A 134 -4.78 -24.13 14.24
C THR A 134 -3.96 -23.08 14.99
N ASP A 135 -4.16 -21.78 14.76
CA ASP A 135 -3.52 -20.72 15.57
C ASP A 135 -4.01 -20.73 17.03
N PHE A 136 -5.31 -20.99 17.28
CA PHE A 136 -5.83 -21.15 18.64
C PHE A 136 -5.32 -22.42 19.32
N CYS A 137 -5.27 -23.56 18.61
CA CYS A 137 -4.74 -24.82 19.15
C CYS A 137 -3.23 -24.77 19.40
N ASN A 138 -2.45 -24.09 18.55
CA ASN A 138 -1.01 -23.93 18.78
C ASN A 138 -0.71 -22.96 19.93
N LYS A 139 -1.49 -21.87 20.06
CA LYS A 139 -1.26 -20.85 21.10
C LYS A 139 -1.89 -21.23 22.46
N ALA A 140 -2.96 -22.02 22.45
CA ALA A 140 -3.63 -22.51 23.65
C ALA A 140 -3.17 -23.92 24.06
N GLY A 141 -2.55 -24.69 23.16
CA GLY A 141 -2.19 -26.11 23.37
C GLY A 141 -1.26 -26.35 24.55
N TRP A 142 -0.33 -25.45 24.85
CA TRP A 142 0.58 -25.65 26.00
C TRP A 142 -0.01 -25.16 27.33
N LYS A 143 -0.85 -24.10 27.31
CA LYS A 143 -1.42 -23.52 28.54
C LYS A 143 -2.69 -24.23 29.00
N LEU A 144 -3.51 -24.77 28.09
CA LEU A 144 -4.72 -25.53 28.45
C LEU A 144 -4.43 -26.99 28.81
N LEU A 145 -3.34 -27.60 28.32
CA LEU A 145 -2.93 -28.94 28.76
C LEU A 145 -2.19 -28.93 30.11
N ALA A 146 -1.53 -27.82 30.46
CA ALA A 146 -0.84 -27.71 31.75
C ALA A 146 -1.81 -27.66 32.94
N VAL A 147 -2.99 -27.05 32.79
CA VAL A 147 -3.99 -26.93 33.88
C VAL A 147 -4.49 -28.29 34.39
N PRO A 148 -4.96 -29.23 33.53
CA PRO A 148 -5.38 -30.55 34.01
C PRO A 148 -4.21 -31.40 34.51
N VAL A 149 -3.00 -31.27 33.95
CA VAL A 149 -1.82 -32.03 34.40
C VAL A 149 -1.32 -31.54 35.77
N ILE A 150 -1.31 -30.24 36.02
CA ILE A 150 -0.97 -29.67 37.33
C ILE A 150 -2.05 -30.02 38.37
N TYR A 151 -3.33 -29.99 37.98
CA TYR A 151 -4.44 -30.39 38.86
C TYR A 151 -4.40 -31.88 39.20
N TYR A 152 -4.04 -32.75 38.25
CA TYR A 152 -3.85 -34.17 38.50
C TYR A 152 -2.60 -34.44 39.35
N GLY A 153 -1.49 -33.73 39.10
CA GLY A 153 -0.25 -33.83 39.89
C GLY A 153 -0.44 -33.41 41.36
N MET A 154 -1.22 -32.35 41.62
CA MET A 154 -1.59 -31.94 42.99
C MET A 154 -2.52 -32.93 43.69
N LYS A 155 -3.25 -33.77 42.95
CA LYS A 155 -4.10 -34.83 43.52
C LYS A 155 -3.30 -36.06 43.98
N PHE A 156 -2.09 -36.28 43.46
CA PHE A 156 -1.22 -37.41 43.83
C PHE A 156 -0.13 -37.07 44.85
N ILE A 157 0.11 -35.79 45.15
CA ILE A 157 0.93 -35.38 46.29
C ILE A 157 0.02 -35.34 47.53
N LYS A 158 -0.33 -36.54 48.03
CA LYS A 158 -0.83 -36.68 49.39
C LYS A 158 0.35 -36.46 50.35
N ILE A 159 0.31 -35.37 51.09
CA ILE A 159 0.95 -35.30 52.41
C ILE A 159 0.16 -36.24 53.33
N LYS A 160 0.57 -37.50 53.40
CA LYS A 160 0.79 -38.31 54.62
C LYS A 160 1.19 -39.73 54.25
#